data_AF-A0A7L4FSY5-F1
#
_entry.id   AF-A0A7L4FSY5-F1
#
_cell.length_a   1.000
_cell.length_b   1.000
_cell.length_c   1.000
_cell.angle_alpha   90.00
_cell.angle_beta   90.00
_cell.angle_gamma   90.00
#
_symmetry.space_group_name_H-M   'P 1'
#
loop_
_entity.id
_entity.type
_entity.pdbx_description
1 polymer ?
#
loop_
_entity_poly.entity_id
_entity_poly.type
_entity_poly.pdbx_seq_one_letter_code
_entity_poly.pdbx_strand_id
1 'polypeptide(L)'
;MAEPGPALSGAEEEQPAPGDKEEAAPAPKKRRLAAGERYVPPPRKLSTGVSFGPEHFAETAYYFEGGLRKVRPYYFDFRTYCKGRWVGRSLLDVFSTEFRAQPLAYYRAAARAGRLRLNEEPVSDLDIVLKNNDFLRNTVHRHEPPVTAQPIQILVENDEVVVVDKPSSLPVHPCGRFRHNTVIFILGKEHKLKELHTIHRLDRMTSGVLMFAKTVEVSKRIDEQIRERQLEKEYVCRVVGEFPEHEVVCEEPILVVSYKVGVCRVDPKGKSCKTVFQRLSYNGKTSVVRCLPRTGRTHQIRVHLQYLGHPIVNDPIYNMEAWGPGRGKGGKINKTDEELLKALVEEHRSKQSLDILGVSEEDLNSNAENNDCGNSSDRTKSVQADPTNENSRPAEDTKDPKSNDTAACLLTSDPNLGALGKNKELGSCENQDGKTGDKSWEEKDPLCVECKRRRRDPSPRELVMFLHALRYKGAQFEYCSKMPQWALEDWEE
;
A
#
# COMPACT_ATOMS: atom_id res chain seq x y z
N MET A 1 -39.91 -49.48 -47.75
CA MET A 1 -41.05 -50.39 -48.03
C MET A 1 -41.59 -50.90 -46.71
N ALA A 2 -42.92 -51.00 -46.61
CA ALA A 2 -43.72 -51.66 -45.59
C ALA A 2 -43.96 -50.94 -44.24
N GLU A 3 -45.19 -50.43 -44.12
CA GLU A 3 -45.98 -50.08 -42.92
C GLU A 3 -46.43 -51.35 -42.14
N PRO A 4 -47.45 -51.38 -41.21
CA PRO A 4 -48.24 -50.32 -40.52
C PRO A 4 -48.42 -50.53 -38.98
N GLY A 5 -48.67 -49.50 -38.16
CA GLY A 5 -50.00 -49.04 -37.68
C GLY A 5 -50.17 -49.28 -36.15
N PRO A 6 -51.16 -48.73 -35.41
CA PRO A 6 -52.17 -47.72 -35.76
C PRO A 6 -52.29 -46.54 -34.75
N ALA A 7 -53.25 -45.66 -35.10
CA ALA A 7 -53.63 -44.34 -34.59
C ALA A 7 -54.49 -44.34 -33.29
N LEU A 8 -54.28 -43.34 -32.41
CA LEU A 8 -55.14 -42.16 -32.07
C LEU A 8 -56.38 -42.39 -31.18
N SER A 9 -56.36 -41.74 -30.00
CA SER A 9 -57.43 -40.94 -29.35
C SER A 9 -56.94 -40.56 -27.94
N GLY A 10 -57.06 -39.39 -27.36
CA GLY A 10 -57.66 -38.10 -27.69
C GLY A 10 -57.16 -37.10 -26.63
N ALA A 11 -57.27 -35.80 -26.93
CA ALA A 11 -56.73 -34.70 -26.14
C ALA A 11 -57.54 -34.42 -24.87
N GLU A 12 -56.83 -34.13 -23.77
CA GLU A 12 -57.27 -33.18 -22.74
C GLU A 12 -56.07 -32.29 -22.38
N GLU A 13 -56.23 -30.98 -22.59
CA GLU A 13 -55.31 -29.93 -22.14
C GLU A 13 -55.39 -29.81 -20.62
N GLU A 14 -54.36 -30.25 -19.91
CA GLU A 14 -54.21 -30.01 -18.48
C GLU A 14 -53.31 -28.79 -18.26
N GLN A 15 -53.90 -27.73 -17.71
CA GLN A 15 -53.25 -26.47 -17.36
C GLN A 15 -52.13 -26.70 -16.33
N PRO A 16 -50.97 -26.04 -16.45
CA PRO A 16 -49.92 -26.16 -15.44
C PRO A 16 -50.38 -25.49 -14.13
N ALA A 17 -50.26 -26.24 -13.04
CA ALA A 17 -50.53 -25.84 -11.66
C ALA A 17 -49.86 -24.50 -11.30
N PRO A 18 -50.47 -23.68 -10.42
CA PRO A 18 -49.91 -22.41 -10.01
C PRO A 18 -48.60 -22.67 -9.26
N GLY A 19 -47.51 -22.09 -9.79
CA GLY A 19 -46.18 -22.22 -9.22
C GLY A 19 -46.12 -21.81 -7.76
N ASP A 20 -45.40 -22.61 -6.99
CA ASP A 20 -44.95 -22.28 -5.64
C ASP A 20 -44.25 -20.91 -5.68
N LYS A 21 -44.95 -19.91 -5.16
CA LYS A 21 -44.31 -18.67 -4.74
C LYS A 21 -43.32 -19.06 -3.65
N GLU A 22 -42.04 -18.98 -3.97
CA GLU A 22 -40.96 -19.04 -3.01
C GLU A 22 -41.20 -17.90 -1.99
N GLU A 23 -41.87 -18.22 -0.89
CA GLU A 23 -42.09 -17.29 0.21
C GLU A 23 -40.72 -16.84 0.70
N ALA A 24 -40.47 -15.53 0.59
CA ALA A 24 -39.31 -14.90 1.18
C ALA A 24 -39.23 -15.33 2.66
N ALA A 25 -38.12 -15.99 3.01
CA ALA A 25 -37.86 -16.44 4.37
C ALA A 25 -38.12 -15.29 5.35
N PRO A 26 -38.87 -15.50 6.45
CA PRO A 26 -39.20 -14.43 7.37
C PRO A 26 -37.92 -13.85 7.95
N ALA A 27 -37.85 -12.50 7.98
CA ALA A 27 -36.76 -11.79 8.63
C ALA A 27 -36.52 -12.38 10.03
N PRO A 28 -35.26 -12.60 10.44
CA PRO A 28 -34.95 -13.28 11.69
C PRO A 28 -35.64 -12.56 12.85
N LYS A 29 -36.45 -13.30 13.62
CA LYS A 29 -37.15 -12.79 14.81
C LYS A 29 -36.12 -12.11 15.71
N LYS A 30 -36.23 -10.78 15.88
CA LYS A 30 -35.38 -10.01 16.80
C LYS A 30 -35.49 -10.65 18.18
N ARG A 31 -34.40 -11.27 18.66
CA ARG A 31 -34.32 -11.78 20.03
C ARG A 31 -34.66 -10.63 20.98
N ARG A 32 -35.65 -10.80 21.87
CA ARG A 32 -35.91 -9.82 22.94
C ARG A 32 -34.64 -9.74 23.78
N LEU A 33 -33.96 -8.60 23.72
CA LEU A 33 -32.74 -8.36 24.49
C LEU A 33 -33.08 -8.47 25.97
N ALA A 34 -32.24 -9.18 26.73
CA ALA A 34 -32.38 -9.22 28.18
C ALA A 34 -32.19 -7.82 28.76
N ALA A 35 -32.75 -7.55 29.95
CA ALA A 35 -32.57 -6.26 30.62
C ALA A 35 -31.06 -5.99 30.82
N GLY A 36 -30.54 -4.92 30.20
CA GLY A 36 -29.11 -4.55 30.23
C GLY A 36 -28.24 -5.13 29.10
N GLU A 37 -28.80 -5.97 28.23
CA GLU A 37 -28.12 -6.49 27.03
C GLU A 37 -28.18 -5.44 25.90
N ARG A 38 -27.00 -5.08 25.36
CA ARG A 38 -26.92 -4.19 24.19
C ARG A 38 -27.15 -5.01 22.93
N TYR A 39 -27.95 -4.51 22.00
CA TYR A 39 -28.01 -5.08 20.66
C TYR A 39 -26.61 -5.02 20.04
N VAL A 40 -26.19 -6.06 19.30
CA VAL A 40 -24.95 -6.04 18.52
C VAL A 40 -25.30 -6.49 17.10
N PRO A 41 -24.99 -5.71 16.05
CA PRO A 41 -25.24 -6.12 14.68
C PRO A 41 -24.38 -7.34 14.31
N PRO A 42 -24.95 -8.33 13.60
CA PRO A 42 -24.23 -9.56 13.26
C PRO A 42 -23.01 -9.27 12.38
N PRO A 43 -21.89 -9.98 12.57
CA PRO A 43 -20.69 -9.83 11.75
C PRO A 43 -20.99 -10.14 10.28
N ARG A 44 -20.62 -9.20 9.40
CA ARG A 44 -20.66 -9.42 7.95
C ARG A 44 -19.56 -10.42 7.57
N LYS A 45 -19.86 -11.34 6.65
CA LYS A 45 -18.84 -12.23 6.05
C LYS A 45 -17.74 -11.34 5.44
N LEU A 46 -16.49 -11.57 5.84
CA LEU A 46 -15.36 -10.92 5.18
C LEU A 46 -15.14 -11.56 3.81
N SER A 47 -15.11 -10.76 2.75
CA SER A 47 -14.57 -11.19 1.46
C SER A 47 -13.05 -11.32 1.57
N THR A 48 -12.49 -12.37 0.99
CA THR A 48 -11.04 -12.65 1.02
C THR A 48 -10.22 -11.78 0.06
N GLY A 49 -10.86 -11.06 -0.86
CA GLY A 49 -10.24 -10.05 -1.73
C GLY A 49 -10.52 -8.61 -1.31
N VAL A 50 -9.72 -7.65 -1.78
CA VAL A 50 -10.04 -6.22 -1.74
C VAL A 50 -11.07 -5.95 -2.84
N SER A 51 -12.28 -6.48 -2.66
CA SER A 51 -13.33 -6.36 -3.66
C SER A 51 -14.06 -5.03 -3.47
N PHE A 52 -13.89 -4.13 -4.44
CA PHE A 52 -14.70 -2.92 -4.54
C PHE A 52 -15.93 -3.21 -5.39
N GLY A 53 -17.11 -3.01 -4.79
CA GLY A 53 -18.40 -3.07 -5.48
C GLY A 53 -18.78 -1.75 -6.16
N PRO A 54 -19.88 -1.74 -6.96
CA PRO A 54 -20.41 -0.53 -7.58
C PRO A 54 -20.64 0.62 -6.60
N GLU A 55 -21.16 0.35 -5.40
CA GLU A 55 -21.33 1.38 -4.36
C GLU A 55 -20.01 2.04 -3.94
N HIS A 56 -18.89 1.31 -3.94
CA HIS A 56 -17.59 1.86 -3.59
C HIS A 56 -17.07 2.80 -4.69
N PHE A 57 -17.29 2.44 -5.96
CA PHE A 57 -16.89 3.28 -7.10
C PHE A 57 -17.72 4.56 -7.24
N ALA A 58 -18.96 4.53 -6.75
CA ALA A 58 -19.90 5.65 -6.72
C ALA A 58 -19.79 6.54 -5.47
N GLU A 59 -19.03 6.14 -4.44
CA GLU A 59 -18.89 6.87 -3.16
C GLU A 59 -18.38 8.31 -3.36
N THR A 60 -17.54 8.52 -4.37
CA THR A 60 -16.99 9.84 -4.73
C THR A 60 -16.53 9.90 -6.20
N ALA A 61 -16.21 11.10 -6.66
CA ALA A 61 -15.72 11.38 -8.00
C ALA A 61 -14.24 11.82 -8.00
N TYR A 62 -13.53 11.47 -9.07
CA TYR A 62 -12.25 12.08 -9.39
C TYR A 62 -12.47 13.41 -10.11
N TYR A 63 -11.50 14.31 -9.96
CA TYR A 63 -11.32 15.44 -10.85
C TYR A 63 -9.82 15.62 -11.11
N PHE A 64 -9.48 16.18 -12.27
CA PHE A 64 -8.11 16.29 -12.73
C PHE A 64 -7.75 17.76 -12.92
N GLU A 65 -6.63 18.17 -12.35
CA GLU A 65 -6.19 19.58 -12.36
C GLU A 65 -4.67 19.62 -12.22
N GLY A 66 -3.98 20.40 -13.06
CA GLY A 66 -2.53 20.57 -12.97
C GLY A 66 -1.70 19.28 -13.10
N GLY A 67 -2.19 18.29 -13.86
CA GLY A 67 -1.54 16.98 -13.98
C GLY A 67 -1.73 16.06 -12.77
N LEU A 68 -2.62 16.44 -11.83
CA LEU A 68 -2.93 15.68 -10.63
C LEU A 68 -4.32 15.04 -10.73
N ARG A 69 -4.42 13.82 -10.20
CA ARG A 69 -5.69 13.15 -9.89
C ARG A 69 -6.07 13.48 -8.45
N LYS A 70 -7.21 14.12 -8.30
CA LYS A 70 -7.78 14.53 -7.01
C LYS A 70 -9.10 13.82 -6.78
N VAL A 71 -9.42 13.59 -5.51
CA VAL A 71 -10.65 12.91 -5.07
C VAL A 71 -11.53 13.95 -4.39
N ARG A 72 -12.81 14.05 -4.79
CA ARG A 72 -13.75 14.91 -4.08
C ARG A 72 -13.89 14.42 -2.63
N PRO A 73 -13.87 15.29 -1.61
CA PRO A 73 -14.05 14.88 -0.23
C PRO A 73 -15.34 14.07 -0.04
N TYR A 74 -15.30 13.09 0.85
CA TYR A 74 -16.40 12.15 1.04
C TYR A 74 -16.50 11.70 2.51
N TYR A 75 -17.69 11.28 2.92
CA TYR A 75 -17.87 10.66 4.23
C TYR A 75 -17.54 9.17 4.16
N PHE A 76 -16.87 8.67 5.20
CA PHE A 76 -16.46 7.28 5.30
C PHE A 76 -16.65 6.77 6.72
N ASP A 77 -17.20 5.55 6.83
CA ASP A 77 -17.38 4.88 8.11
C ASP A 77 -16.21 3.94 8.41
N PHE A 78 -15.43 4.27 9.43
CA PHE A 78 -14.61 3.26 10.10
C PHE A 78 -15.51 2.37 10.94
N ARG A 79 -15.43 1.06 10.73
CA ARG A 79 -16.27 0.06 11.39
C ARG A 79 -15.38 -1.01 12.00
N THR A 80 -15.58 -1.32 13.27
CA THR A 80 -14.84 -2.38 13.96
C THR A 80 -15.66 -2.96 15.09
N TYR A 81 -15.52 -4.26 15.33
CA TYR A 81 -15.96 -4.87 16.57
C TYR A 81 -14.97 -4.56 17.70
N CYS A 82 -15.49 -4.57 18.92
CA CYS A 82 -14.74 -4.42 20.14
C CYS A 82 -13.69 -5.53 20.23
N LYS A 83 -12.42 -5.15 20.37
CA LYS A 83 -11.31 -6.10 20.51
C LYS A 83 -11.25 -6.57 21.97
N GLY A 84 -10.75 -7.78 22.20
CA GLY A 84 -10.66 -8.34 23.57
C GLY A 84 -9.95 -7.40 24.57
N ARG A 85 -8.87 -6.73 24.15
CA ARG A 85 -8.13 -5.74 24.97
C ARG A 85 -8.87 -4.42 25.25
N TRP A 86 -10.01 -4.18 24.62
CA TRP A 86 -10.85 -3.00 24.84
C TRP A 86 -11.98 -3.27 25.82
N VAL A 87 -12.32 -4.54 26.05
CA VAL A 87 -13.40 -4.93 26.95
C VAL A 87 -13.11 -4.41 28.35
N GLY A 88 -14.11 -3.76 28.96
CA GLY A 88 -13.97 -3.16 30.29
C GLY A 88 -13.30 -1.79 30.31
N ARG A 89 -12.83 -1.27 29.16
CA ARG A 89 -12.28 0.09 29.03
C ARG A 89 -13.33 1.05 28.48
N SER A 90 -13.20 2.33 28.80
CA SER A 90 -14.07 3.36 28.22
C SER A 90 -13.73 3.63 26.75
N LEU A 91 -14.68 4.16 25.97
CA LEU A 91 -14.37 4.67 24.63
C LEU A 91 -13.32 5.78 24.69
N LEU A 92 -13.33 6.63 25.72
CA LEU A 92 -12.34 7.67 25.93
C LEU A 92 -10.92 7.09 26.04
N ASP A 93 -10.74 6.03 26.83
CA ASP A 93 -9.45 5.36 27.00
C ASP A 93 -8.96 4.73 25.69
N VAL A 94 -9.87 4.14 24.93
CA VAL A 94 -9.52 3.52 23.64
C VAL A 94 -9.13 4.59 22.62
N PHE A 95 -9.85 5.71 22.55
CA PHE A 95 -9.49 6.82 21.66
C PHE A 95 -8.18 7.49 22.07
N SER A 96 -7.90 7.67 23.37
CA SER A 96 -6.67 8.29 23.86
C SER A 96 -5.43 7.41 23.63
N THR A 97 -5.59 6.09 23.74
CA THR A 97 -4.45 5.17 23.70
C THR A 97 -4.20 4.54 22.34
N GLU A 98 -5.23 4.27 21.52
CA GLU A 98 -5.08 3.52 20.26
C GLU A 98 -5.41 4.32 18.99
N PHE A 99 -6.33 5.28 19.07
CA PHE A 99 -6.78 6.06 17.90
C PHE A 99 -6.33 7.52 17.98
N ARG A 100 -5.01 7.72 18.02
CA ARG A 100 -4.39 9.03 18.26
C ARG A 100 -4.34 9.98 17.05
N ALA A 101 -4.98 9.60 15.94
CA ALA A 101 -5.00 10.41 14.72
C ALA A 101 -5.75 11.75 14.87
N GLN A 102 -6.60 11.89 15.89
CA GLN A 102 -7.34 13.12 16.21
C GLN A 102 -7.31 13.36 17.72
N PRO A 103 -7.34 14.63 18.18
CA PRO A 103 -7.38 14.95 19.61
C PRO A 103 -8.70 14.50 20.25
N LEU A 104 -8.71 14.25 21.57
CA LEU A 104 -9.92 13.85 22.29
C LEU A 104 -11.09 14.84 22.14
N ALA A 105 -10.78 16.14 22.00
CA ALA A 105 -11.77 17.16 21.73
C ALA A 105 -12.54 16.93 20.42
N TYR A 106 -11.89 16.41 19.38
CA TYR A 106 -12.54 16.01 18.14
C TYR A 106 -13.52 14.87 18.37
N TYR A 107 -13.13 13.81 19.08
CA TYR A 107 -14.01 12.66 19.32
C TYR A 107 -15.23 13.05 20.17
N ARG A 108 -15.07 13.94 21.16
CA ARG A 108 -16.21 14.50 21.92
C ARG A 108 -17.15 15.29 21.01
N ALA A 109 -16.62 16.08 20.08
CA ALA A 109 -17.43 16.80 19.11
C ALA A 109 -18.13 15.85 18.11
N ALA A 110 -17.44 14.82 17.66
CA ALA A 110 -17.99 13.79 16.77
C ALA A 110 -19.12 12.98 17.43
N ALA A 111 -18.99 12.63 18.72
CA ALA A 111 -20.05 12.05 19.53
C ALA A 111 -21.30 12.94 19.56
N ARG A 112 -21.14 14.22 19.94
CA ARG A 112 -22.25 15.20 19.96
C ARG A 112 -22.90 15.40 18.58
N ALA A 113 -22.13 15.25 17.50
CA ALA A 113 -22.64 15.33 16.13
C ALA A 113 -23.23 14.00 15.60
N GLY A 114 -23.32 12.94 16.42
CA GLY A 114 -23.88 11.64 16.03
C GLY A 114 -23.01 10.81 15.08
N ARG A 115 -21.73 11.16 14.92
CA ARG A 115 -20.77 10.47 14.04
C ARG A 115 -20.13 9.24 14.68
N LEU A 116 -20.12 9.21 16.01
CA LEU A 116 -19.72 8.03 16.77
C LEU A 116 -20.97 7.26 17.16
N ARG A 117 -21.02 5.99 16.78
CA ARG A 117 -22.11 5.08 17.10
C ARG A 117 -21.57 3.81 17.72
N LEU A 118 -22.22 3.37 18.79
CA LEU A 118 -21.97 2.08 19.42
C LEU A 118 -23.20 1.23 19.21
N ASN A 119 -23.04 0.11 18.50
CA ASN A 119 -24.12 -0.78 18.11
C ASN A 119 -25.24 -0.07 17.34
N GLU A 120 -24.87 0.79 16.38
CA GLU A 120 -25.76 1.65 15.58
C GLU A 120 -26.42 2.81 16.33
N GLU A 121 -26.35 2.84 17.66
CA GLU A 121 -26.87 3.93 18.49
C GLU A 121 -25.84 5.06 18.65
N PRO A 122 -26.22 6.35 18.51
CA PRO A 122 -25.33 7.47 18.73
C PRO A 122 -24.71 7.46 20.13
N VAL A 123 -23.41 7.70 20.21
CA VAL A 123 -22.68 7.83 21.48
C VAL A 123 -22.83 9.27 21.96
N SER A 124 -23.42 9.46 23.15
CA SER A 124 -23.52 10.76 23.81
C SER A 124 -22.32 11.08 24.71
N ASP A 125 -21.69 10.05 25.27
CA ASP A 125 -20.60 10.15 26.25
C ASP A 125 -19.50 9.11 25.94
N LEU A 126 -18.25 9.55 25.98
CA LEU A 126 -17.08 8.70 25.73
C LEU A 126 -16.69 7.86 26.95
N ASP A 127 -17.23 8.14 28.13
CA ASP A 127 -16.96 7.35 29.35
C ASP A 127 -17.69 5.99 29.33
N ILE A 128 -18.50 5.73 28.29
CA ILE A 128 -19.15 4.45 28.07
C ILE A 128 -18.14 3.29 28.01
N VAL A 129 -18.33 2.31 28.90
CA VAL A 129 -17.50 1.11 28.96
C VAL A 129 -17.90 0.14 27.84
N LEU A 130 -16.89 -0.31 27.09
CA LEU A 130 -17.04 -1.27 26.00
C LEU A 130 -17.24 -2.69 26.53
N LYS A 131 -18.22 -3.37 25.97
CA LYS A 131 -18.52 -4.79 26.22
C LYS A 131 -17.95 -5.65 25.09
N ASN A 132 -17.79 -6.94 25.37
CA ASN A 132 -17.41 -7.90 24.33
C ASN A 132 -18.40 -7.85 23.16
N ASN A 133 -17.88 -7.95 21.93
CA ASN A 133 -18.63 -7.84 20.68
C ASN A 133 -19.31 -6.49 20.38
N ASP A 134 -19.19 -5.46 21.21
CA ASP A 134 -19.74 -4.13 20.85
C ASP A 134 -19.23 -3.69 19.47
N PHE A 135 -20.10 -3.12 18.63
CA PHE A 135 -19.79 -2.69 17.28
C PHE A 135 -19.63 -1.17 17.22
N LEU A 136 -18.42 -0.70 16.93
CA LEU A 136 -18.11 0.72 16.82
C LEU A 136 -18.16 1.16 15.36
N ARG A 137 -18.90 2.25 15.09
CA ARG A 137 -18.87 3.00 13.83
C ARG A 137 -18.43 4.44 14.10
N ASN A 138 -17.44 4.90 13.36
CA ASN A 138 -16.95 6.28 13.37
C ASN A 138 -17.01 6.85 11.94
N THR A 139 -17.96 7.74 11.71
CA THR A 139 -18.12 8.45 10.43
C THR A 139 -17.19 9.66 10.39
N VAL A 140 -16.28 9.68 9.43
CA VAL A 140 -15.31 10.77 9.23
C VAL A 140 -15.47 11.39 7.85
N HIS A 141 -15.14 12.66 7.72
CA HIS A 141 -15.03 13.34 6.43
C HIS A 141 -13.58 13.26 5.94
N ARG A 142 -13.35 12.58 4.81
CA ARG A 142 -12.01 12.23 4.30
C ARG A 142 -11.57 13.12 3.17
N HIS A 143 -10.28 13.46 3.20
CA HIS A 143 -9.55 14.13 2.13
C HIS A 143 -8.32 13.28 1.77
N GLU A 144 -8.28 12.79 0.53
CA GLU A 144 -7.12 12.05 0.02
C GLU A 144 -6.11 13.02 -0.58
N PRO A 145 -4.79 12.84 -0.32
CA PRO A 145 -3.78 13.63 -0.98
C PRO A 145 -3.84 13.46 -2.52
N PRO A 146 -3.56 14.52 -3.29
CA PRO A 146 -3.41 14.42 -4.73
C PRO A 146 -2.29 13.44 -5.11
N VAL A 147 -2.48 12.76 -6.23
CA VAL A 147 -1.50 11.85 -6.86
C VAL A 147 -1.34 12.20 -8.33
N THR A 148 -0.37 11.60 -9.00
CA THR A 148 -0.21 11.79 -10.47
C THR A 148 -1.49 11.43 -11.23
N ALA A 149 -1.81 12.21 -12.27
CA ALA A 149 -2.87 11.89 -13.22
C ALA A 149 -2.41 10.88 -14.29
N GLN A 150 -1.14 10.46 -14.29
CA GLN A 150 -0.62 9.51 -15.28
C GLN A 150 -1.47 8.22 -15.29
N PRO A 151 -1.91 7.75 -16.47
CA PRO A 151 -2.69 6.52 -16.57
C PRO A 151 -1.84 5.32 -16.17
N ILE A 152 -2.49 4.32 -15.56
CA ILE A 152 -1.85 3.05 -15.21
C ILE A 152 -1.81 2.20 -16.47
N GLN A 153 -0.61 1.89 -16.97
CA GLN A 153 -0.49 1.07 -18.17
C GLN A 153 -0.59 -0.41 -17.81
N ILE A 154 -1.47 -1.14 -18.49
CA ILE A 154 -1.54 -2.61 -18.39
C ILE A 154 -0.47 -3.17 -19.34
N LEU A 155 0.50 -3.89 -18.78
CA LEU A 155 1.55 -4.57 -19.53
C LEU A 155 1.07 -5.93 -20.03
N VAL A 156 0.37 -6.67 -19.17
CA VAL A 156 -0.20 -7.99 -19.46
C VAL A 156 -1.52 -8.14 -18.74
N GLU A 157 -2.51 -8.69 -19.42
CA GLU A 157 -3.74 -9.18 -18.82
C GLU A 157 -4.08 -10.54 -19.45
N ASN A 158 -4.12 -11.58 -18.62
CA ASN A 158 -4.54 -12.92 -19.03
C ASN A 158 -5.51 -13.52 -17.99
N ASP A 159 -5.82 -14.81 -18.06
CA ASP A 159 -6.79 -15.45 -17.17
C ASP A 159 -6.31 -15.55 -15.71
N GLU A 160 -5.00 -15.53 -15.48
CA GLU A 160 -4.42 -15.71 -14.15
C GLU A 160 -3.97 -14.41 -13.49
N VAL A 161 -3.39 -13.49 -14.26
CA VAL A 161 -2.72 -12.28 -13.74
C VAL A 161 -3.05 -11.02 -14.53
N VAL A 162 -2.94 -9.90 -13.83
CA VAL A 162 -2.84 -8.56 -14.41
C VAL A 162 -1.50 -7.97 -13.97
N VAL A 163 -0.72 -7.50 -14.94
CA VAL A 163 0.57 -6.85 -14.71
C VAL A 163 0.48 -5.42 -15.21
N VAL A 164 0.87 -4.47 -14.38
CA VAL A 164 0.82 -3.05 -14.70
C VAL A 164 2.17 -2.39 -14.54
N ASP A 165 2.41 -1.33 -15.32
CA ASP A 165 3.45 -0.34 -15.03
C ASP A 165 2.84 0.73 -14.13
N LYS A 166 3.14 0.60 -12.83
CA LYS A 166 2.63 1.47 -11.79
C LYS A 166 3.36 2.83 -11.86
N PRO A 167 2.66 3.96 -12.03
CA PRO A 167 3.32 5.25 -11.92
C PRO A 167 3.69 5.57 -10.46
N SER A 168 4.63 6.51 -10.27
CA SER A 168 5.00 6.97 -8.93
C SER A 168 3.82 7.69 -8.24
N SER A 169 3.93 8.01 -6.95
CA SER A 169 2.91 8.61 -6.06
C SER A 169 1.68 7.78 -5.66
N LEU A 170 1.35 6.69 -6.35
CA LEU A 170 0.18 5.83 -6.02
C LEU A 170 0.52 4.72 -5.01
N PRO A 171 -0.23 4.54 -3.91
CA PRO A 171 -0.20 3.30 -3.14
C PRO A 171 -0.86 2.14 -3.89
N VAL A 172 -0.42 0.92 -3.62
CA VAL A 172 -0.98 -0.29 -4.27
C VAL A 172 -2.43 -0.57 -3.84
N HIS A 173 -2.70 -0.50 -2.54
CA HIS A 173 -3.99 -0.81 -1.91
C HIS A 173 -4.35 0.27 -0.87
N PRO A 174 -5.62 0.36 -0.42
CA PRO A 174 -6.03 1.33 0.60
C PRO A 174 -5.16 1.28 1.84
N CYS A 175 -4.52 2.40 2.16
CA CYS A 175 -3.67 2.53 3.33
C CYS A 175 -3.58 3.99 3.77
N GLY A 176 -3.59 4.20 5.09
CA GLY A 176 -3.60 5.54 5.67
C GLY A 176 -4.68 6.44 5.05
N ARG A 177 -4.23 7.54 4.45
CA ARG A 177 -5.12 8.55 3.84
C ARG A 177 -5.68 8.15 2.47
N PHE A 178 -5.11 7.13 1.81
CA PHE A 178 -5.48 6.75 0.44
C PHE A 178 -6.46 5.58 0.44
N ARG A 179 -7.54 5.70 -0.33
CA ARG A 179 -8.53 4.64 -0.58
C ARG A 179 -8.89 4.61 -2.06
N HIS A 180 -9.37 5.74 -2.60
CA HIS A 180 -9.68 5.90 -4.01
C HIS A 180 -8.43 6.17 -4.84
N ASN A 181 -7.46 6.92 -4.33
CA ASN A 181 -6.17 7.15 -4.99
C ASN A 181 -5.22 5.96 -4.75
N THR A 182 -5.62 4.76 -5.18
CA THR A 182 -4.81 3.54 -5.09
C THR A 182 -4.89 2.75 -6.39
N VAL A 183 -3.82 2.01 -6.73
CA VAL A 183 -3.73 1.25 -7.99
C VAL A 183 -4.93 0.32 -8.15
N ILE A 184 -5.22 -0.49 -7.13
CA ILE A 184 -6.32 -1.47 -7.19
C ILE A 184 -7.70 -0.81 -7.39
N PHE A 185 -7.94 0.35 -6.77
CA PHE A 185 -9.21 1.06 -6.93
C PHE A 185 -9.34 1.68 -8.33
N ILE A 186 -8.26 2.28 -8.83
CA ILE A 186 -8.22 2.88 -10.17
C ILE A 186 -8.40 1.79 -11.23
N LEU A 187 -7.72 0.64 -11.11
CA LEU A 187 -7.93 -0.50 -12.02
C LEU A 187 -9.38 -1.01 -11.99
N GLY A 188 -9.99 -1.12 -10.81
CA GLY A 188 -11.39 -1.50 -10.69
C GLY A 188 -12.36 -0.48 -11.31
N LYS A 189 -12.11 0.81 -11.10
CA LYS A 189 -12.99 1.90 -11.56
C LYS A 189 -12.85 2.17 -13.06
N GLU A 190 -11.64 2.19 -13.58
CA GLU A 190 -11.34 2.59 -14.97
C GLU A 190 -11.26 1.39 -15.92
N HIS A 191 -10.73 0.25 -15.46
CA HIS A 191 -10.54 -0.94 -16.30
C HIS A 191 -11.51 -2.08 -15.97
N LYS A 192 -12.44 -1.89 -15.03
CA LYS A 192 -13.43 -2.90 -14.60
C LYS A 192 -12.81 -4.20 -14.07
N LEU A 193 -11.56 -4.14 -13.63
CA LEU A 193 -10.84 -5.27 -13.06
C LEU A 193 -11.20 -5.46 -11.59
N LYS A 194 -11.97 -6.51 -11.29
CA LYS A 194 -12.47 -6.81 -9.94
C LYS A 194 -11.70 -7.97 -9.32
N GLU A 195 -11.80 -8.09 -8.00
CA GLU A 195 -11.27 -9.23 -7.23
C GLU A 195 -9.75 -9.46 -7.42
N LEU A 196 -9.01 -8.37 -7.66
CA LEU A 196 -7.56 -8.45 -7.75
C LEU A 196 -6.94 -8.78 -6.39
N HIS A 197 -6.07 -9.78 -6.39
CA HIS A 197 -5.27 -10.20 -5.24
C HIS A 197 -3.84 -9.67 -5.39
N THR A 198 -3.36 -8.94 -4.38
CA THR A 198 -1.99 -8.40 -4.38
C THR A 198 -0.98 -9.51 -4.14
N ILE A 199 -0.16 -9.83 -5.14
CA ILE A 199 0.95 -10.78 -5.01
C ILE A 199 2.11 -10.14 -4.23
N HIS A 200 2.39 -8.88 -4.52
CA HIS A 200 3.40 -8.11 -3.80
C HIS A 200 3.01 -6.64 -3.79
N ARG A 201 3.81 -5.83 -3.11
CA ARG A 201 3.62 -4.38 -3.03
C ARG A 201 4.87 -3.63 -3.46
N LEU A 202 4.68 -2.48 -4.09
CA LEU A 202 5.68 -1.44 -4.25
C LEU A 202 5.38 -0.30 -3.28
N ASP A 203 6.41 0.43 -2.86
CA ASP A 203 6.22 1.66 -2.10
C ASP A 203 5.42 2.67 -2.92
N ARG A 204 4.74 3.59 -2.25
CA ARG A 204 3.91 4.63 -2.88
C ARG A 204 4.67 5.37 -3.99
N MET A 205 5.91 5.76 -3.70
CA MET A 205 6.79 6.54 -4.57
C MET A 205 7.61 5.68 -5.55
N THR A 206 7.59 4.36 -5.43
CA THR A 206 8.29 3.47 -6.37
C THR A 206 7.41 3.21 -7.57
N SER A 207 7.95 3.37 -8.77
CA SER A 207 7.26 3.08 -10.04
C SER A 207 7.62 1.69 -10.58
N GLY A 208 6.95 1.24 -11.64
CA GLY A 208 7.33 0.04 -12.39
C GLY A 208 6.42 -1.16 -12.22
N VAL A 209 6.93 -2.32 -12.62
CA VAL A 209 6.18 -3.58 -12.71
C VAL A 209 5.52 -3.93 -11.38
N LEU A 210 4.21 -4.13 -11.43
CA LEU A 210 3.37 -4.58 -10.32
C LEU A 210 2.39 -5.65 -10.81
N MET A 211 2.34 -6.78 -10.10
CA MET A 211 1.52 -7.92 -10.46
C MET A 211 0.35 -8.11 -9.48
N PHE A 212 -0.81 -8.44 -10.05
CA PHE A 212 -2.00 -8.87 -9.34
C PHE A 212 -2.43 -10.23 -9.87
N ALA A 213 -2.89 -11.11 -8.98
CA ALA A 213 -3.55 -12.35 -9.34
C ALA A 213 -5.06 -12.11 -9.48
N LYS A 214 -5.71 -12.76 -10.45
CA LYS A 214 -7.16 -12.74 -10.62
C LYS A 214 -7.90 -13.70 -9.67
N THR A 215 -7.19 -14.65 -9.06
CA THR A 215 -7.75 -15.58 -8.07
C THR A 215 -6.83 -15.77 -6.86
N VAL A 216 -7.40 -16.25 -5.75
CA VAL A 216 -6.65 -16.56 -4.52
C VAL A 216 -5.64 -17.69 -4.76
N GLU A 217 -6.00 -18.66 -5.59
CA GLU A 217 -5.17 -19.84 -5.91
C GLU A 217 -3.89 -19.41 -6.63
N VAL A 218 -4.03 -18.53 -7.64
CA VAL A 218 -2.88 -17.96 -8.37
C VAL A 218 -2.02 -17.12 -7.42
N SER A 219 -2.64 -16.30 -6.56
CA SER A 219 -1.91 -15.49 -5.57
C SER A 219 -1.04 -16.37 -4.66
N LYS A 220 -1.61 -17.45 -4.10
CA LYS A 220 -0.88 -18.37 -3.21
C LYS A 220 0.29 -19.05 -3.93
N ARG A 221 0.07 -19.51 -5.16
CA ARG A 221 1.10 -20.17 -5.98
C ARG A 221 2.27 -19.24 -6.26
N ILE A 222 2.02 -17.97 -6.61
CA ILE A 222 3.11 -17.01 -6.87
C ILE A 222 3.77 -16.58 -5.54
N ASP A 223 3.02 -16.45 -4.45
CA ASP A 223 3.57 -16.16 -3.13
C ASP A 223 4.55 -17.25 -2.64
N GLU A 224 4.27 -18.52 -2.96
CA GLU A 224 5.17 -19.65 -2.69
C GLU A 224 6.48 -19.50 -3.48
N GLN A 225 6.41 -19.19 -4.78
CA GLN A 225 7.61 -18.93 -5.60
C GLN A 225 8.45 -17.77 -5.05
N ILE A 226 7.79 -16.70 -4.54
CA ILE A 226 8.48 -15.58 -3.89
C ILE A 226 9.19 -16.03 -2.61
N ARG A 227 8.53 -16.86 -1.79
CA ARG A 227 9.07 -17.40 -0.54
C ARG A 227 10.27 -18.31 -0.77
N GLU A 228 10.21 -19.10 -1.84
CA GLU A 228 11.29 -19.98 -2.31
C GLU A 228 12.40 -19.25 -3.07
N ARG A 229 12.31 -17.92 -3.19
CA ARG A 229 13.30 -17.06 -3.89
C ARG A 229 13.48 -17.40 -5.37
N GLN A 230 12.44 -17.92 -6.01
CA GLN A 230 12.40 -18.22 -7.43
C GLN A 230 12.00 -17.00 -8.28
N LEU A 231 11.63 -15.89 -7.64
CA LEU A 231 11.34 -14.62 -8.30
C LEU A 231 12.56 -13.72 -8.29
N GLU A 232 13.15 -13.50 -9.46
CA GLU A 232 14.18 -12.49 -9.67
C GLU A 232 13.55 -11.12 -9.84
N LYS A 233 14.11 -10.13 -9.15
CA LYS A 233 13.66 -8.74 -9.21
C LYS A 233 14.79 -7.85 -9.66
N GLU A 234 14.47 -7.00 -10.62
CA GLU A 234 15.40 -6.02 -11.16
C GLU A 234 14.79 -4.64 -11.08
N TYR A 235 15.57 -3.72 -10.49
CA TYR A 235 15.22 -2.32 -10.35
C TYR A 235 16.28 -1.47 -11.02
N VAL A 236 15.88 -0.26 -11.41
CA VAL A 236 16.79 0.82 -11.77
C VAL A 236 16.52 2.01 -10.86
N CYS A 237 17.58 2.72 -10.47
CA CYS A 237 17.45 3.95 -9.72
C CYS A 237 18.49 4.98 -10.17
N ARG A 238 18.21 6.27 -9.91
CA ARG A 238 19.19 7.34 -10.06
C ARG A 238 19.63 7.82 -8.68
N VAL A 239 20.93 7.80 -8.43
CA VAL A 239 21.53 8.08 -7.12
C VAL A 239 22.44 9.30 -7.17
N VAL A 240 22.61 9.94 -6.01
CA VAL A 240 23.51 11.08 -5.87
C VAL A 240 24.98 10.65 -5.99
N GLY A 241 25.74 11.43 -6.75
CA GLY A 241 27.18 11.26 -6.91
C GLY A 241 27.57 10.16 -7.90
N GLU A 242 28.88 9.89 -7.92
CA GLU A 242 29.48 8.85 -8.74
C GLU A 242 29.46 7.51 -8.02
N PHE A 243 28.57 6.60 -8.42
CA PHE A 243 28.53 5.23 -7.90
C PHE A 243 29.75 4.45 -8.42
N PRO A 244 30.28 3.47 -7.67
CA PRO A 244 31.38 2.64 -8.16
C PRO A 244 31.06 1.94 -9.49
N GLU A 245 32.06 1.86 -10.37
CA GLU A 245 31.90 1.22 -11.69
C GLU A 245 31.81 -0.31 -11.61
N HIS A 246 32.47 -0.91 -10.62
CA HIS A 246 32.41 -2.35 -10.39
C HIS A 246 31.13 -2.75 -9.65
N GLU A 247 30.80 -4.04 -9.72
CA GLU A 247 29.67 -4.60 -8.98
C GLU A 247 29.87 -4.41 -7.46
N VAL A 248 28.88 -3.84 -6.79
CA VAL A 248 28.88 -3.64 -5.33
C VAL A 248 27.82 -4.52 -4.70
N VAL A 249 28.22 -5.37 -3.75
CA VAL A 249 27.31 -6.19 -2.96
C VAL A 249 27.16 -5.58 -1.56
N CYS A 250 25.92 -5.30 -1.14
CA CYS A 250 25.62 -4.84 0.21
C CYS A 250 24.79 -5.91 0.95
N GLU A 251 25.32 -6.39 2.08
CA GLU A 251 24.70 -7.43 2.92
C GLU A 251 24.31 -6.92 4.31
N GLU A 252 24.32 -5.61 4.49
CA GLU A 252 24.04 -4.98 5.77
C GLU A 252 22.61 -5.24 6.25
N PRO A 253 22.41 -5.71 7.49
CA PRO A 253 21.09 -6.01 8.05
C PRO A 253 20.26 -4.73 8.27
N ILE A 254 18.95 -4.81 8.01
CA ILE A 254 18.04 -3.67 8.12
C ILE A 254 17.07 -3.83 9.29
N LEU A 255 17.04 -2.82 10.15
CA LEU A 255 16.10 -2.67 11.26
C LEU A 255 15.01 -1.65 10.90
N VAL A 256 13.76 -1.98 11.26
CA VAL A 256 12.64 -1.03 11.18
C VAL A 256 12.64 -0.19 12.45
N VAL A 257 12.86 1.12 12.30
CA VAL A 257 12.89 2.09 13.41
C VAL A 257 11.48 2.51 13.80
N SER A 258 10.64 2.83 12.81
CA SER A 258 9.25 3.21 13.04
C SER A 258 8.35 2.67 11.95
N TYR A 259 7.41 1.80 12.32
CA TYR A 259 6.38 1.31 11.42
C TYR A 259 5.38 2.41 11.02
N LYS A 260 5.16 3.40 11.89
CA LYS A 260 4.22 4.50 11.67
C LYS A 260 4.72 5.46 10.58
N VAL A 261 6.00 5.82 10.65
CA VAL A 261 6.64 6.74 9.70
C VAL A 261 7.26 5.98 8.51
N GLY A 262 7.46 4.66 8.65
CA GLY A 262 8.11 3.83 7.63
C GLY A 262 9.63 4.02 7.56
N VAL A 263 10.27 4.38 8.68
CA VAL A 263 11.73 4.60 8.71
C VAL A 263 12.45 3.30 9.07
N CYS A 264 13.51 3.01 8.31
CA CYS A 264 14.38 1.86 8.48
C CYS A 264 15.84 2.33 8.46
N ARG A 265 16.76 1.58 9.07
CA ARG A 265 18.20 1.87 8.99
C ARG A 265 19.01 0.58 8.97
N VAL A 266 20.27 0.67 8.55
CA VAL A 266 21.23 -0.40 8.79
C VAL A 266 21.52 -0.48 10.28
N ASP A 267 21.39 -1.68 10.85
CA ASP A 267 21.66 -1.95 12.26
C ASP A 267 21.97 -3.44 12.43
N PRO A 268 23.00 -3.85 13.19
CA PRO A 268 23.32 -5.26 13.44
C PRO A 268 22.16 -6.08 14.01
N LYS A 269 21.20 -5.45 14.71
CA LYS A 269 19.98 -6.11 15.22
C LYS A 269 18.89 -6.28 14.15
N GLY A 270 19.14 -5.77 12.96
CA GLY A 270 18.25 -5.84 11.82
C GLY A 270 18.13 -7.24 11.22
N LYS A 271 17.23 -7.38 10.25
CA LYS A 271 17.08 -8.62 9.49
C LYS A 271 18.10 -8.65 8.36
N SER A 272 18.82 -9.76 8.22
CA SER A 272 19.74 -9.98 7.10
C SER A 272 19.02 -9.82 5.75
N CYS A 273 19.72 -9.16 4.83
CA CYS A 273 19.30 -8.88 3.47
C CYS A 273 20.50 -8.63 2.57
N LYS A 274 20.34 -8.89 1.27
CA LYS A 274 21.39 -8.75 0.26
C LYS A 274 20.87 -8.03 -0.97
N THR A 275 21.62 -7.06 -1.46
CA THR A 275 21.37 -6.37 -2.73
C THR A 275 22.67 -6.28 -3.52
N VAL A 276 22.60 -6.60 -4.82
CA VAL A 276 23.69 -6.42 -5.76
C VAL A 276 23.42 -5.17 -6.59
N PHE A 277 24.41 -4.31 -6.73
CA PHE A 277 24.33 -3.04 -7.45
C PHE A 277 25.37 -2.98 -8.56
N GLN A 278 24.98 -2.44 -9.70
CA GLN A 278 25.88 -2.20 -10.82
C GLN A 278 25.57 -0.83 -11.42
N ARG A 279 26.58 0.04 -11.53
CA ARG A 279 26.43 1.31 -12.25
C ARG A 279 26.17 1.02 -13.73
N LEU A 280 25.18 1.71 -14.28
CA LEU A 280 24.87 1.70 -15.71
C LEU A 280 25.47 2.93 -16.40
N SER A 281 25.28 4.11 -15.81
CA SER A 281 25.81 5.36 -16.37
C SER A 281 26.08 6.40 -15.28
N TYR A 282 26.87 7.43 -15.61
CA TYR A 282 27.17 8.57 -14.75
C TYR A 282 27.25 9.84 -15.60
N ASN A 283 26.49 10.87 -15.22
CA ASN A 283 26.42 12.13 -15.98
C ASN A 283 27.24 13.28 -15.36
N GLY A 284 28.23 12.98 -14.52
CA GLY A 284 29.03 13.99 -13.81
C GLY A 284 28.42 14.53 -12.52
N LYS A 285 27.15 14.20 -12.22
CA LYS A 285 26.46 14.59 -10.97
C LYS A 285 25.76 13.43 -10.28
N THR A 286 25.13 12.56 -11.06
CA THR A 286 24.31 11.44 -10.58
C THR A 286 24.58 10.19 -11.39
N SER A 287 24.40 9.03 -10.78
CA SER A 287 24.59 7.74 -11.44
C SER A 287 23.25 7.02 -11.61
N VAL A 288 23.08 6.32 -12.74
CA VAL A 288 22.02 5.33 -12.90
C VAL A 288 22.56 3.98 -12.46
N VAL A 289 21.83 3.28 -11.60
CA VAL A 289 22.28 2.05 -10.95
C VAL A 289 21.21 0.97 -11.12
N ARG A 290 21.62 -0.18 -11.64
CA ARG A 290 20.85 -1.42 -11.64
C ARG A 290 20.92 -2.06 -10.26
N CYS A 291 19.79 -2.50 -9.73
CA CYS A 291 19.70 -3.12 -8.41
C CYS A 291 19.01 -4.49 -8.50
N LEU A 292 19.67 -5.51 -7.95
CA LEU A 292 19.18 -6.88 -7.88
C LEU A 292 19.04 -7.29 -6.40
N PRO A 293 17.91 -6.96 -5.74
CA PRO A 293 17.66 -7.41 -4.37
C PRO A 293 17.41 -8.92 -4.34
N ARG A 294 18.21 -9.65 -3.54
CA ARG A 294 18.05 -11.10 -3.32
C ARG A 294 17.10 -11.42 -2.17
N THR A 295 16.63 -10.39 -1.48
CA THR A 295 15.65 -10.43 -0.39
C THR A 295 14.64 -9.29 -0.54
N GLY A 296 13.53 -9.32 0.20
CA GLY A 296 12.49 -8.28 0.15
C GLY A 296 12.23 -7.61 1.49
N ARG A 297 13.19 -6.84 2.02
CA ARG A 297 12.95 -6.02 3.22
C ARG A 297 12.34 -4.67 2.86
N THR A 298 11.59 -4.07 3.79
CA THR A 298 11.03 -2.73 3.63
C THR A 298 12.15 -1.74 3.31
N HIS A 299 11.98 -0.97 2.22
CA HIS A 299 12.93 0.05 1.78
C HIS A 299 14.36 -0.45 1.52
N GLN A 300 14.56 -1.76 1.28
CA GLN A 300 15.90 -2.37 1.22
C GLN A 300 16.89 -1.65 0.30
N ILE A 301 16.51 -1.43 -0.97
CA ILE A 301 17.35 -0.75 -1.96
C ILE A 301 17.70 0.67 -1.48
N ARG A 302 16.71 1.39 -0.96
CA ARG A 302 16.84 2.79 -0.53
C ARG A 302 17.81 2.93 0.64
N VAL A 303 17.68 2.07 1.66
CA VAL A 303 18.52 2.05 2.85
C VAL A 303 19.95 1.59 2.52
N HIS A 304 20.12 0.56 1.69
CA HIS A 304 21.44 0.10 1.27
C HIS A 304 22.19 1.17 0.47
N LEU A 305 21.53 1.82 -0.49
CA LEU A 305 22.12 2.92 -1.26
C LEU A 305 22.47 4.13 -0.39
N GLN A 306 21.61 4.48 0.58
CA GLN A 306 21.92 5.49 1.59
C GLN A 306 23.16 5.11 2.41
N TYR A 307 23.22 3.88 2.91
CA TYR A 307 24.35 3.36 3.70
C TYR A 307 25.65 3.42 2.90
N LEU A 308 25.61 3.07 1.61
CA LEU A 308 26.77 3.19 0.71
C LEU A 308 27.19 4.65 0.45
N GLY A 309 26.35 5.62 0.80
CA GLY A 309 26.58 7.05 0.62
C GLY A 309 26.04 7.62 -0.68
N HIS A 310 25.19 6.87 -1.38
CA HIS A 310 24.59 7.22 -2.65
C HIS A 310 23.05 7.16 -2.56
N PRO A 311 22.40 7.98 -1.71
CA PRO A 311 20.95 7.96 -1.58
C PRO A 311 20.28 8.24 -2.93
N ILE A 312 19.09 7.67 -3.12
CA ILE A 312 18.30 7.85 -4.34
C ILE A 312 17.90 9.33 -4.45
N VAL A 313 17.98 9.88 -5.67
CA VAL A 313 17.55 11.24 -5.97
C VAL A 313 16.04 11.36 -5.71
N ASN A 314 15.65 12.47 -5.07
CA ASN A 314 14.28 12.76 -4.63
C ASN A 314 13.68 11.72 -3.67
N ASP A 315 14.50 10.89 -3.00
CA ASP A 315 14.01 10.06 -1.91
C ASP A 315 13.62 10.94 -0.71
N PRO A 316 12.32 10.98 -0.33
CA PRO A 316 11.86 11.91 0.69
C PRO A 316 12.24 11.49 2.10
N ILE A 317 12.69 10.24 2.31
CA ILE A 317 13.07 9.75 3.63
C ILE A 317 14.59 9.76 3.76
N TYR A 318 15.29 9.14 2.82
CA TYR A 318 16.69 8.78 3.00
C TYR A 318 17.68 9.80 2.42
N ASN A 319 17.21 10.72 1.57
CA ASN A 319 18.02 11.81 1.04
C ASN A 319 17.72 13.13 1.77
N MET A 320 17.68 13.09 3.12
CA MET A 320 17.25 14.19 3.99
C MET A 320 18.36 14.63 4.95
N GLU A 321 18.38 15.91 5.31
CA GLU A 321 19.43 16.49 6.18
C GLU A 321 19.32 15.99 7.61
N ALA A 322 18.13 15.53 7.99
CA ALA A 322 17.89 14.85 9.25
C ALA A 322 18.90 13.71 9.54
N TRP A 323 19.40 13.02 8.50
CA TRP A 323 20.41 11.96 8.63
C TRP A 323 21.86 12.45 8.81
N GLY A 324 22.06 13.76 8.90
CA GLY A 324 23.37 14.41 9.04
C GLY A 324 24.08 14.67 7.71
N PRO A 325 25.30 15.23 7.75
CA PRO A 325 26.02 15.70 6.56
C PRO A 325 26.36 14.56 5.59
N GLY A 326 26.66 13.37 6.12
CA GLY A 326 26.91 12.16 5.32
C GLY A 326 25.65 11.42 4.90
N ARG A 327 24.45 11.96 5.17
CA ARG A 327 23.14 11.33 4.86
C ARG A 327 23.03 9.87 5.32
N GLY A 328 23.64 9.50 6.46
CA GLY A 328 23.62 8.13 6.98
C GLY A 328 24.66 7.16 6.39
N LYS A 329 25.62 7.65 5.58
CA LYS A 329 26.72 6.82 5.03
C LYS A 329 27.44 6.03 6.12
N GLY A 330 27.62 4.73 5.88
CA GLY A 330 28.24 3.78 6.80
C GLY A 330 27.45 3.55 8.09
N GLY A 331 26.15 3.88 8.13
CA GLY A 331 25.32 3.77 9.33
C GLY A 331 25.63 4.82 10.39
N LYS A 332 26.39 5.86 10.05
CA LYS A 332 26.81 6.92 10.97
C LYS A 332 25.68 7.92 11.19
N ILE A 333 24.97 7.77 12.31
CA ILE A 333 23.86 8.64 12.71
C ILE A 333 24.15 9.17 14.12
N ASN A 334 24.40 10.47 14.23
CA ASN A 334 24.66 11.13 15.52
C ASN A 334 23.35 11.57 16.21
N LYS A 335 22.34 10.70 16.21
CA LYS A 335 21.01 10.95 16.78
C LYS A 335 20.43 9.65 17.31
N THR A 336 19.65 9.72 18.38
CA THR A 336 18.78 8.60 18.77
C THR A 336 17.67 8.40 17.74
N ASP A 337 16.95 7.28 17.83
CA ASP A 337 15.82 7.01 16.94
C ASP A 337 14.71 8.05 17.09
N GLU A 338 14.41 8.48 18.32
CA GLU A 338 13.43 9.53 18.60
C GLU A 338 13.86 10.89 18.03
N GLU A 339 15.12 11.25 18.19
CA GLU A 339 15.69 12.50 17.66
C GLU A 339 15.68 12.51 16.13
N LEU A 340 16.02 11.38 15.50
CA LEU A 340 15.98 11.22 14.05
C LEU A 340 14.55 11.37 13.52
N LEU A 341 13.58 10.68 14.14
CA LEU A 341 12.18 10.77 13.76
C LEU A 341 11.65 12.20 13.89
N LYS A 342 11.98 12.90 14.98
CA LYS A 342 11.61 14.30 15.19
C LYS A 342 12.24 15.21 14.12
N ALA A 343 13.51 15.01 13.80
CA ALA A 343 14.20 15.79 12.77
C ALA A 343 13.61 15.57 11.37
N LEU A 344 13.30 14.32 11.00
CA LEU A 344 12.66 14.00 9.72
C LEU A 344 11.30 14.67 9.56
N VAL A 345 10.50 14.62 10.62
CA VAL A 345 9.20 15.25 10.70
C VAL A 345 9.32 16.78 10.55
N GLU A 346 10.24 17.40 11.28
CA GLU A 346 10.42 18.85 11.22
C GLU A 346 10.88 19.32 9.84
N GLU A 347 11.76 18.55 9.19
CA GLU A 347 12.21 18.84 7.83
C GLU A 347 11.07 18.73 6.79
N HIS A 348 10.16 17.77 6.96
CA HIS A 348 8.97 17.68 6.09
C HIS A 348 7.96 18.80 6.39
N ARG A 349 7.81 19.18 7.66
CA ARG A 349 6.97 20.30 8.08
C ARG A 349 7.44 21.61 7.47
N SER A 350 8.74 21.90 7.53
CA SER A 350 9.32 23.12 6.94
C SER A 350 9.15 23.17 5.43
N LYS A 351 9.22 22.01 4.75
CA LYS A 351 8.97 21.86 3.30
C LYS A 351 7.49 21.78 2.94
N GLN A 352 6.56 21.87 3.90
CA GLN A 352 5.11 21.70 3.69
C GLN A 352 4.75 20.38 2.98
N SER A 353 5.42 19.29 3.35
CA SER A 353 5.38 17.99 2.68
C SER A 353 5.08 16.82 3.64
N LEU A 354 4.49 17.08 4.81
CA LEU A 354 4.20 16.07 5.84
C LEU A 354 3.36 14.88 5.35
N ASP A 355 2.51 15.08 4.34
CA ASP A 355 1.75 14.00 3.70
C ASP A 355 2.64 12.89 3.15
N ILE A 356 3.89 13.20 2.82
CA ILE A 356 4.83 12.22 2.27
C ILE A 356 5.17 11.14 3.29
N LEU A 357 5.28 11.50 4.57
CA LEU A 357 5.52 10.57 5.66
C LEU A 357 4.26 9.78 6.05
N GLY A 358 3.08 10.18 5.57
CA GLY A 358 1.81 9.59 5.97
C GLY A 358 1.44 9.84 7.43
N VAL A 359 2.09 10.81 8.08
CA VAL A 359 1.90 11.18 9.49
C VAL A 359 1.07 12.47 9.53
N SER A 360 0.08 12.54 10.42
CA SER A 360 -0.63 13.80 10.67
C SER A 360 0.14 14.69 11.65
N GLU A 361 -0.08 15.99 11.66
CA GLU A 361 0.66 16.91 12.57
C GLU A 361 0.42 16.56 14.04
N GLU A 362 -0.72 15.97 14.36
CA GLU A 362 -1.18 15.66 15.71
C GLU A 362 -0.55 14.38 16.28
N ASP A 363 -0.10 13.47 15.41
CA ASP A 363 0.58 12.21 15.76
C ASP A 363 1.93 12.41 16.45
N LEU A 364 2.45 13.64 16.42
CA LEU A 364 3.80 14.03 16.84
C LEU A 364 3.77 14.84 18.14
N ASN A 365 2.66 15.55 18.39
CA ASN A 365 2.46 16.32 19.62
C ASN A 365 2.09 15.41 20.82
N SER A 366 1.59 14.20 20.58
CA SER A 366 1.25 13.26 21.68
C SER A 366 2.44 12.69 22.44
N ASN A 367 3.68 12.91 21.96
CA ASN A 367 4.90 12.45 22.62
C ASN A 367 5.53 13.51 23.54
N ALA A 368 5.01 14.74 23.56
CA ALA A 368 5.57 15.83 24.37
C ALA A 368 4.96 15.94 25.79
N GLU A 369 3.81 15.30 26.06
CA GLU A 369 3.04 15.53 27.30
C GLU A 369 2.86 14.31 28.22
N ASN A 370 3.45 13.14 27.92
CA ASN A 370 3.31 11.94 28.77
C ASN A 370 4.66 11.43 29.31
N ASN A 371 5.39 12.31 30.00
CA ASN A 371 6.52 11.93 30.84
C ASN A 371 6.19 12.26 32.30
N ASP A 372 5.15 11.63 32.82
CA ASP A 372 4.97 11.42 34.25
C ASP A 372 4.03 10.23 34.48
N CYS A 373 4.16 9.56 35.63
CA CYS A 373 3.68 8.22 36.01
C CYS A 373 4.62 7.10 35.53
N GLY A 374 5.40 6.42 36.36
CA GLY A 374 5.41 6.28 37.80
C GLY A 374 6.05 4.94 38.10
N ASN A 375 7.18 4.97 38.81
CA ASN A 375 7.96 3.82 39.24
C ASN A 375 7.06 2.82 39.99
N SER A 376 6.96 1.57 39.54
CA SER A 376 6.50 0.46 40.36
C SER A 376 7.56 -0.62 40.33
N SER A 377 8.31 -0.66 41.43
CA SER A 377 9.16 -1.76 41.83
C SER A 377 8.31 -3.02 42.01
N ASP A 378 8.77 -4.15 41.47
CA ASP A 378 8.60 -5.37 42.24
C ASP A 378 9.81 -6.30 42.12
N ARG A 379 10.22 -6.79 43.29
CA ARG A 379 11.36 -7.64 43.55
C ARG A 379 10.89 -9.09 43.46
N THR A 380 11.55 -9.93 42.66
CA THR A 380 11.67 -11.36 43.00
C THR A 380 13.00 -11.95 42.58
N LYS A 381 13.79 -12.18 43.63
CA LYS A 381 14.91 -13.10 43.87
C LYS A 381 15.46 -13.98 42.72
N SER A 382 16.78 -13.85 42.60
CA SER A 382 17.77 -14.81 42.13
C SER A 382 17.68 -16.20 42.78
N VAL A 383 17.88 -17.25 41.97
CA VAL A 383 18.59 -18.48 42.36
C VAL A 383 19.47 -18.92 41.18
N GLN A 384 20.76 -19.11 41.46
CA GLN A 384 21.78 -19.65 40.56
C GLN A 384 21.70 -21.20 40.51
N ALA A 385 22.02 -21.79 39.35
CA ALA A 385 22.87 -22.99 39.24
C ALA A 385 23.27 -23.23 37.77
N ASP A 386 24.56 -23.14 37.51
CA ASP A 386 25.32 -23.62 36.35
C ASP A 386 25.61 -25.15 36.53
N PRO A 387 26.40 -25.84 35.67
CA PRO A 387 26.36 -26.03 34.21
C PRO A 387 26.43 -27.55 33.86
N THR A 388 26.38 -27.91 32.57
CA THR A 388 27.12 -29.03 31.92
C THR A 388 26.47 -29.36 30.56
N ASN A 389 27.18 -29.23 29.46
CA ASN A 389 28.00 -30.31 28.91
C ASN A 389 28.51 -29.92 27.51
N GLU A 390 29.81 -30.06 27.33
CA GLU A 390 30.52 -29.92 26.07
C GLU A 390 30.26 -31.13 25.17
N ASN A 391 30.21 -30.92 23.85
CA ASN A 391 31.01 -31.74 22.93
C ASN A 391 31.14 -31.10 21.53
N SER A 392 32.34 -30.56 21.33
CA SER A 392 33.20 -30.44 20.15
C SER A 392 32.86 -31.23 18.86
N ARG A 393 32.78 -30.47 17.74
CA ARG A 393 33.64 -30.47 16.49
C ARG A 393 33.97 -31.80 15.75
N PRO A 394 34.59 -31.77 14.54
CA PRO A 394 34.30 -31.09 13.26
C PRO A 394 34.50 -32.04 12.03
N ALA A 395 34.26 -31.60 10.79
CA ALA A 395 34.90 -32.20 9.60
C ALA A 395 34.96 -31.22 8.41
N GLU A 396 36.15 -31.11 7.83
CA GLU A 396 36.59 -30.27 6.72
C GLU A 396 36.41 -30.94 5.34
N ASP A 397 36.52 -30.11 4.29
CA ASP A 397 37.02 -30.38 2.92
C ASP A 397 36.32 -31.43 2.02
N THR A 398 36.03 -31.20 0.74
CA THR A 398 37.01 -30.83 -0.31
C THR A 398 36.33 -30.55 -1.68
N LYS A 399 37.02 -29.73 -2.50
CA LYS A 399 37.22 -29.81 -3.98
C LYS A 399 36.15 -29.36 -5.00
N ASP A 400 36.56 -28.35 -5.77
CA ASP A 400 36.24 -28.06 -7.18
C ASP A 400 36.46 -29.25 -8.15
N PRO A 401 35.90 -29.18 -9.37
CA PRO A 401 36.78 -28.89 -10.50
C PRO A 401 36.23 -27.89 -11.55
N LYS A 402 37.20 -27.29 -12.26
CA LYS A 402 37.11 -26.38 -13.41
C LYS A 402 36.55 -27.04 -14.68
N SER A 403 35.87 -26.29 -15.55
CA SER A 403 36.41 -25.77 -16.84
C SER A 403 35.32 -25.47 -17.90
N ASN A 404 35.51 -24.31 -18.54
CA ASN A 404 35.19 -23.86 -19.91
C ASN A 404 33.87 -24.27 -20.61
N ASP A 405 33.10 -23.28 -21.05
CA ASP A 405 33.12 -22.94 -22.48
C ASP A 405 32.64 -21.51 -22.77
N THR A 406 33.38 -20.89 -23.69
CA THR A 406 33.21 -19.60 -24.33
C THR A 406 32.11 -19.63 -25.40
N ALA A 407 31.24 -18.61 -25.44
CA ALA A 407 30.61 -18.17 -26.69
C ALA A 407 30.19 -16.70 -26.59
N ALA A 408 31.01 -15.83 -27.18
CA ALA A 408 30.60 -14.52 -27.67
C ALA A 408 29.93 -14.69 -29.04
N CYS A 409 28.90 -13.90 -29.35
CA CYS A 409 28.53 -13.42 -30.70
C CYS A 409 27.37 -12.43 -30.52
N LEU A 410 27.59 -11.12 -30.64
CA LEU A 410 27.74 -10.33 -31.88
C LEU A 410 26.41 -9.91 -32.51
N LEU A 411 26.34 -8.58 -32.64
CA LEU A 411 25.42 -7.75 -33.39
C LEU A 411 25.23 -8.26 -34.82
N THR A 412 23.99 -8.23 -35.30
CA THR A 412 23.70 -7.81 -36.68
C THR A 412 22.44 -6.96 -36.70
N SER A 413 22.63 -5.68 -36.98
CA SER A 413 21.69 -4.81 -37.67
C SER A 413 21.69 -5.19 -39.15
N ASP A 414 20.52 -5.22 -39.81
CA ASP A 414 20.21 -4.42 -41.03
C ASP A 414 18.84 -4.79 -41.68
N PRO A 415 18.30 -4.01 -42.65
CA PRO A 415 16.98 -3.40 -42.48
C PRO A 415 15.96 -3.67 -43.62
N ASN A 416 14.76 -3.11 -43.44
CA ASN A 416 13.89 -2.47 -44.46
C ASN A 416 12.71 -3.23 -45.10
N LEU A 417 11.68 -2.41 -45.41
CA LEU A 417 10.38 -2.58 -46.10
C LEU A 417 9.26 -3.32 -45.34
N GLY A 418 8.03 -2.80 -45.20
CA GLY A 418 7.40 -1.61 -45.79
C GLY A 418 5.96 -1.39 -45.27
N ALA A 419 5.47 -0.18 -45.53
CA ALA A 419 4.29 0.49 -44.95
C ALA A 419 2.88 -0.03 -45.33
N LEU A 420 1.91 0.26 -44.45
CA LEU A 420 0.48 0.65 -44.60
C LEU A 420 -0.31 0.08 -43.39
N GLY A 421 -1.25 0.74 -42.71
CA GLY A 421 -1.85 2.06 -42.88
C GLY A 421 -2.72 2.45 -41.66
N LYS A 422 -2.82 3.77 -41.48
CA LYS A 422 -3.94 4.59 -40.97
C LYS A 422 -4.61 4.26 -39.62
N ASN A 423 -4.33 5.16 -38.66
CA ASN A 423 -5.23 5.89 -37.77
C ASN A 423 -6.67 5.38 -37.61
N LYS A 424 -7.03 5.05 -36.36
CA LYS A 424 -8.40 5.20 -35.87
C LYS A 424 -8.37 5.85 -34.49
N GLU A 425 -8.71 7.13 -34.49
CA GLU A 425 -9.02 7.95 -33.32
C GLU A 425 -10.15 7.30 -32.52
N LEU A 426 -10.01 7.26 -31.21
CA LEU A 426 -11.05 6.84 -30.28
C LEU A 426 -11.35 8.00 -29.32
N GLY A 427 -12.32 8.82 -29.75
CA GLY A 427 -13.46 9.27 -28.95
C GLY A 427 -13.18 10.20 -27.77
N SER A 428 -13.00 11.49 -28.06
CA SER A 428 -13.32 12.58 -27.14
C SER A 428 -14.84 12.65 -26.95
N CYS A 429 -15.34 12.39 -25.75
CA CYS A 429 -16.70 12.73 -25.36
C CYS A 429 -16.74 14.19 -24.91
N GLU A 430 -17.19 15.06 -25.82
CA GLU A 430 -17.54 16.45 -25.53
C GLU A 430 -18.77 16.49 -24.61
N ASN A 431 -18.63 17.20 -23.49
CA ASN A 431 -19.74 17.52 -22.60
C ASN A 431 -20.63 18.58 -23.26
N GLN A 432 -21.90 18.26 -23.48
CA GLN A 432 -22.91 19.29 -23.71
C GLN A 432 -23.46 19.80 -22.39
N ASP A 433 -23.45 21.12 -22.27
CA ASP A 433 -23.99 21.93 -21.19
C ASP A 433 -25.43 21.56 -20.82
N GLY A 434 -25.60 21.08 -19.59
CA GLY A 434 -26.87 20.98 -18.89
C GLY A 434 -26.75 21.67 -17.54
N LYS A 435 -27.06 22.98 -17.49
CA LYS A 435 -27.20 23.75 -16.25
C LYS A 435 -28.33 23.19 -15.39
N THR A 436 -28.02 22.28 -14.48
CA THR A 436 -28.84 22.02 -13.29
C THR A 436 -27.97 21.43 -12.17
N GLY A 437 -27.68 22.26 -11.16
CA GLY A 437 -27.51 21.78 -9.78
C GLY A 437 -26.12 21.43 -9.24
N ASP A 438 -25.02 22.02 -9.72
CA ASP A 438 -23.69 21.74 -9.15
C ASP A 438 -23.34 22.65 -7.95
N LYS A 439 -24.05 22.49 -6.83
CA LYS A 439 -23.80 23.23 -5.58
C LYS A 439 -23.54 22.36 -4.34
N SER A 440 -23.59 21.02 -4.43
CA SER A 440 -23.48 20.16 -3.23
C SER A 440 -22.06 19.71 -2.86
N TRP A 441 -21.06 19.90 -3.73
CA TRP A 441 -19.72 19.33 -3.51
C TRP A 441 -18.72 20.27 -2.79
N GLU A 442 -19.14 21.49 -2.47
CA GLU A 442 -18.35 22.46 -1.69
C GLU A 442 -18.70 22.48 -0.20
N GLU A 443 -19.51 21.53 0.28
CA GLU A 443 -19.94 21.52 1.67
C GLU A 443 -18.78 21.19 2.61
N LYS A 444 -18.14 22.24 3.12
CA LYS A 444 -17.07 22.13 4.11
C LYS A 444 -17.63 21.60 5.42
N ASP A 445 -17.14 20.42 5.79
CA ASP A 445 -17.43 19.84 7.09
C ASP A 445 -16.83 20.66 8.27
N PRO A 446 -17.63 21.05 9.27
CA PRO A 446 -17.19 21.91 10.37
C PRO A 446 -16.29 21.22 11.41
N LEU A 447 -16.31 19.89 11.50
CA LEU A 447 -15.44 19.10 12.38
C LEU A 447 -14.17 18.63 11.67
N CYS A 448 -14.15 18.63 10.34
CA CYS A 448 -13.01 18.22 9.54
C CYS A 448 -11.91 19.29 9.55
N VAL A 449 -10.74 18.95 10.09
CA VAL A 449 -9.57 19.84 10.09
C VAL A 449 -9.09 20.15 8.68
N GLU A 450 -9.21 19.20 7.75
CA GLU A 450 -8.77 19.37 6.36
C GLU A 450 -9.62 20.38 5.60
N CYS A 451 -10.94 20.46 5.86
CA CYS A 451 -11.82 21.46 5.26
C CYS A 451 -11.44 22.91 5.64
N LYS A 452 -10.75 23.08 6.76
CA LYS A 452 -10.31 24.38 7.29
C LYS A 452 -8.88 24.74 6.89
N ARG A 453 -8.11 23.76 6.37
CA ARG A 453 -6.72 23.96 5.95
C ARG A 453 -6.65 24.15 4.44
N ARG A 454 -5.71 24.97 3.99
CA ARG A 454 -5.35 25.07 2.57
C ARG A 454 -3.99 24.42 2.37
N ARG A 455 -3.96 23.24 1.76
CA ARG A 455 -2.71 22.58 1.35
C ARG A 455 -2.31 23.09 -0.03
N ARG A 456 -1.01 23.23 -0.27
CA ARG A 456 -0.50 23.39 -1.62
C ARG A 456 -0.54 22.06 -2.33
N ASP A 457 -0.76 22.09 -3.63
CA ASP A 457 -0.59 20.91 -4.46
C ASP A 457 0.90 20.51 -4.51
N PRO A 458 1.21 19.21 -4.52
CA PRO A 458 2.58 18.74 -4.70
C PRO A 458 3.06 19.04 -6.12
N SER A 459 4.31 19.45 -6.25
CA SER A 459 4.95 19.59 -7.57
C SER A 459 5.20 18.20 -8.20
N PRO A 460 5.36 18.10 -9.54
CA PRO A 460 5.69 16.84 -10.19
C PRO A 460 6.95 16.16 -9.63
N ARG A 461 7.97 16.94 -9.22
CA ARG A 461 9.20 16.42 -8.61
C ARG A 461 8.95 15.79 -7.24
N GLU A 462 8.02 16.31 -6.45
CA GLU A 462 7.64 15.75 -5.14
C GLU A 462 6.80 14.48 -5.24
N LEU A 463 6.30 14.15 -6.43
CA LEU A 463 5.53 12.95 -6.72
C LEU A 463 6.37 11.80 -7.28
N VAL A 464 7.65 12.02 -7.53
CA VAL A 464 8.54 11.04 -8.16
C VAL A 464 9.79 10.81 -7.31
N MET A 465 10.04 9.56 -6.97
CA MET A 465 11.35 9.06 -6.52
C MET A 465 11.96 8.29 -7.68
N PHE A 466 13.25 8.51 -7.98
CA PHE A 466 13.94 7.85 -9.09
C PHE A 466 14.34 6.42 -8.73
N LEU A 467 13.32 5.60 -8.48
CA LEU A 467 13.38 4.16 -8.27
C LEU A 467 12.24 3.50 -9.04
N HIS A 468 12.58 2.52 -9.87
CA HIS A 468 11.65 1.83 -10.75
C HIS A 468 11.89 0.32 -10.73
N ALA A 469 10.83 -0.45 -10.54
CA ALA A 469 10.83 -1.89 -10.72
C ALA A 469 10.80 -2.19 -12.23
N LEU A 470 11.97 -2.45 -12.81
CA LEU A 470 12.13 -2.62 -14.25
C LEU A 470 11.60 -3.97 -14.71
N ARG A 471 11.91 -5.04 -13.95
CA ARG A 471 11.59 -6.40 -14.39
C ARG A 471 11.38 -7.36 -13.23
N TYR A 472 10.41 -8.26 -13.40
CA TYR A 472 10.29 -9.48 -12.60
C TYR A 472 10.34 -10.71 -13.49
N LYS A 473 11.09 -11.71 -13.04
CA LYS A 473 11.27 -12.97 -13.76
C LYS A 473 11.08 -14.13 -12.80
N GLY A 474 10.07 -14.95 -13.06
CA GLY A 474 9.86 -16.24 -12.41
C GLY A 474 10.25 -17.39 -13.33
N ALA A 475 10.00 -18.62 -12.90
CA ALA A 475 10.31 -19.81 -13.69
C ALA A 475 9.51 -19.90 -15.01
N GLN A 476 8.30 -19.34 -15.04
CA GLN A 476 7.35 -19.48 -16.15
C GLN A 476 6.95 -18.14 -16.79
N PHE A 477 7.46 -17.02 -16.28
CA PHE A 477 7.08 -15.69 -16.75
C PHE A 477 8.23 -14.70 -16.63
N GLU A 478 8.22 -13.71 -17.52
CA GLU A 478 9.11 -12.55 -17.46
C GLU A 478 8.29 -11.33 -17.86
N TYR A 479 8.21 -10.35 -16.97
CA TYR A 479 7.47 -9.11 -17.20
C TYR A 479 8.43 -7.93 -17.01
N CYS A 480 8.45 -7.05 -18.01
CA CYS A 480 9.36 -5.92 -18.07
C CYS A 480 8.57 -4.65 -18.44
N SER A 481 8.86 -3.54 -17.76
CA SER A 481 8.41 -2.21 -18.16
C SER A 481 9.40 -1.56 -19.13
N LYS A 482 9.05 -0.38 -19.66
CA LYS A 482 10.01 0.44 -20.41
C LYS A 482 11.00 1.09 -19.43
N MET A 483 12.23 1.30 -19.90
CA MET A 483 13.20 2.10 -19.14
C MET A 483 12.63 3.51 -18.90
N PRO A 484 12.59 4.01 -17.65
CA PRO A 484 12.13 5.36 -17.38
C PRO A 484 13.00 6.40 -18.07
N GLN A 485 12.40 7.51 -18.55
CA GLN A 485 13.16 8.59 -19.19
C GLN A 485 14.31 9.12 -18.31
N TRP A 486 14.09 9.25 -16.99
CA TRP A 486 15.12 9.71 -16.07
C TRP A 486 16.30 8.74 -15.91
N ALA A 487 16.19 7.50 -16.38
CA ALA A 487 17.25 6.50 -16.33
C ALA A 487 18.09 6.44 -17.62
N LEU A 488 17.74 7.22 -18.65
CA LEU A 488 18.52 7.31 -19.88
C LEU A 488 19.81 8.13 -19.65
N GLU A 489 20.84 7.85 -20.44
CA GLU A 489 22.17 8.49 -20.30
C GLU A 489 22.14 9.98 -20.66
N ASP A 490 21.34 10.33 -21.66
CA ASP A 490 21.14 11.67 -22.20
C ASP A 490 20.09 12.49 -21.42
N TRP A 491 19.59 11.96 -20.30
CA TRP A 491 18.58 12.65 -19.51
C TRP A 491 19.17 13.83 -18.74
N GLU A 492 18.53 15.00 -18.94
CA GLU A 492 18.72 16.22 -18.16
C GLU A 492 17.43 16.55 -17.37
N GLU A 493 17.58 17.09 -16.15
CA GLU A 493 16.50 17.29 -15.17
C GLU A 493 15.65 18.56 -15.35
#